data_AF-A0A9Q0VAE0-F1
#
_entry.id   AF-A0A9Q0VAE0-F1
#
_cell.length_a   1.000
_cell.length_b   1.000
_cell.length_c   1.000
_cell.angle_alpha   90.00
_cell.angle_beta   90.00
_cell.angle_gamma   90.00
#
_symmetry.space_group_name_H-M   'P 1'
#
loop_
_entity.id
_entity.type
_entity.pdbx_description
1 polymer ?
#
loop_
_entity_poly.entity_id
_entity_poly.type
_entity_poly.pdbx_seq_one_letter_code
_entity_poly.pdbx_strand_id
1 'polypeptide(L)'
;MKPENPGYYVLIANMHAAAGQWSKLAEVRTYMRDLGVRKAPGCTWVDVGTGFSPFVVGDTSKDNSNDLYILLEGLTDLMKDAGYVAGENFSSEDEVLEEIECCNM
;
A
#
# COMPACT_ATOMS: atom_id res chain seq x y z
N MET A 1 -16.59 19.47 -8.57
CA MET A 1 -15.59 18.38 -8.45
C MET A 1 -15.48 17.67 -9.78
N LYS A 2 -14.32 17.10 -10.10
CA LYS A 2 -14.16 16.14 -11.20
C LYS A 2 -14.34 14.73 -10.59
N PRO A 3 -15.56 14.13 -10.65
CA PRO A 3 -15.87 12.86 -9.97
C PRO A 3 -15.04 11.68 -10.48
N GLU A 4 -14.37 11.81 -11.61
CA GLU A 4 -13.43 10.83 -12.15
C GLU A 4 -12.04 10.90 -11.50
N ASN A 5 -11.75 11.93 -10.70
CA ASN A 5 -10.44 12.10 -10.06
C ASN A 5 -10.38 11.33 -8.73
N PRO A 6 -9.57 10.25 -8.61
CA PRO A 6 -9.47 9.46 -7.39
C PRO A 6 -8.93 10.25 -6.20
N GLY A 7 -8.14 11.31 -6.44
CA GLY A 7 -7.52 12.11 -5.39
C GLY A 7 -8.53 12.80 -4.47
N TYR A 8 -9.72 13.17 -4.97
CA TYR A 8 -10.74 13.79 -4.12
C TYR A 8 -11.34 12.80 -3.13
N TYR A 9 -11.63 11.58 -3.56
CA TYR A 9 -12.16 10.54 -2.69
C TYR A 9 -11.13 10.10 -1.66
N VAL A 10 -9.87 9.95 -2.07
CA VAL A 10 -8.76 9.66 -1.15
C VAL A 10 -8.66 10.73 -0.07
N LEU A 11 -8.75 12.01 -0.43
CA LEU A 11 -8.72 13.10 0.54
C LEU A 11 -9.87 13.02 1.54
N ILE A 12 -11.10 12.76 1.08
CA ILE A 12 -12.29 12.62 1.96
C ILE A 12 -12.15 11.39 2.87
N ALA A 13 -11.73 10.25 2.32
CA ALA A 13 -11.48 9.04 3.10
C ALA A 13 -10.44 9.29 4.20
N ASN A 14 -9.35 10.00 3.89
CA ASN A 14 -8.32 10.36 4.86
C ASN A 14 -8.84 11.31 5.93
N MET A 15 -9.73 12.26 5.59
CA MET A 15 -10.38 13.12 6.59
C MET A 15 -11.23 12.29 7.58
N HIS A 16 -11.96 11.28 7.10
CA HIS A 16 -12.69 10.36 7.98
C HIS A 16 -11.75 9.49 8.83
N ALA A 17 -10.65 8.99 8.26
CA ALA A 17 -9.64 8.25 9.00
C ALA A 17 -9.07 9.06 10.17
N ALA A 18 -8.66 10.31 9.89
CA ALA A 18 -8.08 11.22 10.88
C ALA A 18 -9.08 11.56 12.00
N ALA A 19 -10.38 11.47 11.73
CA ALA A 19 -11.44 11.66 12.71
C ALA A 19 -11.88 10.35 13.43
N GLY A 20 -11.23 9.20 13.15
CA GLY A 20 -11.59 7.89 13.70
C GLY A 20 -12.92 7.33 13.15
N GLN A 21 -13.42 7.86 12.04
CA GLN A 21 -14.71 7.52 11.45
C GLN A 21 -14.59 6.41 10.41
N TRP A 22 -14.17 5.21 10.84
CA TRP A 22 -13.87 4.09 9.95
C TRP A 22 -15.05 3.66 9.07
N SER A 23 -16.28 3.68 9.60
CA SER A 23 -17.48 3.35 8.81
C SER A 23 -17.70 4.32 7.64
N LYS A 24 -17.42 5.61 7.83
CA LYS A 24 -17.56 6.61 6.76
C LYS A 24 -16.42 6.51 5.74
N LEU A 25 -15.21 6.19 6.20
CA LEU A 25 -14.11 5.85 5.31
C LEU A 25 -14.48 4.64 4.42
N ALA A 26 -15.07 3.59 5.01
CA ALA A 26 -15.50 2.41 4.26
C ALA A 26 -16.59 2.74 3.23
N GLU A 27 -17.52 3.64 3.57
CA GLU A 27 -18.55 4.14 2.65
C GLU A 27 -17.93 4.86 1.45
N VAL A 28 -16.97 5.77 1.68
CA VAL A 28 -16.26 6.47 0.61
C VAL A 28 -15.50 5.50 -0.29
N ARG A 29 -14.81 4.50 0.29
CA ARG A 29 -14.11 3.46 -0.48
C ARG A 29 -15.06 2.59 -1.30
N THR A 30 -16.22 2.25 -0.75
CA THR A 30 -17.26 1.50 -1.48
C THR A 30 -17.76 2.32 -2.65
N TYR A 31 -18.00 3.61 -2.45
CA TYR A 31 -18.44 4.50 -3.52
C TYR A 31 -17.40 4.66 -4.64
N MET A 32 -16.10 4.74 -4.29
CA MET A 32 -15.02 4.72 -5.29
C MET A 32 -15.05 3.45 -6.14
N ARG A 33 -15.23 2.29 -5.51
CA ARG A 33 -15.31 0.99 -6.18
C ARG A 33 -16.50 0.91 -7.13
N ASP A 34 -17.67 1.36 -6.68
CA ASP A 34 -18.90 1.34 -7.47
C ASP A 34 -18.81 2.26 -8.70
N LEU A 35 -18.08 3.37 -8.58
CA LEU A 35 -17.78 4.27 -9.70
C LEU A 35 -16.61 3.78 -10.59
N GLY A 36 -15.92 2.72 -10.20
CA GLY A 36 -14.70 2.25 -10.89
C GLY A 36 -13.52 3.21 -10.80
N VAL A 37 -13.54 4.16 -9.85
CA VAL A 37 -12.48 5.15 -9.64
C VAL A 37 -11.44 4.58 -8.70
N ARG A 38 -10.22 4.40 -9.20
CA ARG A 38 -9.10 3.83 -8.44
C ARG A 38 -7.90 4.76 -8.41
N LYS A 39 -7.18 4.79 -7.29
CA LYS A 39 -5.88 5.47 -7.26
C LYS A 39 -4.87 4.69 -8.08
N ALA A 40 -3.97 5.39 -8.78
CA ALA A 40 -2.83 4.71 -9.38
C ALA A 40 -1.95 4.07 -8.28
N PRO A 41 -1.51 2.82 -8.48
CA PRO A 41 -0.61 2.16 -7.53
C PRO A 41 0.73 2.91 -7.47
N GLY A 42 1.44 2.75 -6.35
CA GLY A 42 2.81 3.25 -6.24
C GLY A 42 3.72 2.53 -7.25
N CYS A 43 4.59 3.28 -7.92
CA CYS A 43 5.61 2.71 -8.79
C CYS A 43 6.99 3.30 -8.47
N THR A 44 7.99 2.44 -8.49
CA THR A 44 9.40 2.80 -8.40
C THR A 44 10.16 2.11 -9.53
N TRP A 45 11.42 2.48 -9.74
CA TRP A 45 12.26 1.97 -10.82
C TRP A 45 13.62 1.65 -10.25
N VAL A 46 14.19 0.51 -10.62
CA VAL A 46 15.57 0.16 -10.26
C VAL A 46 16.38 -0.06 -11.53
N ASP A 47 17.63 0.41 -11.50
CA ASP A 47 18.60 0.13 -12.55
C ASP A 47 19.25 -1.23 -12.31
N VAL A 48 19.14 -2.13 -13.28
CA VAL A 48 19.73 -3.48 -13.24
C VAL A 48 20.91 -3.65 -14.21
N GLY A 49 21.48 -2.54 -14.70
CA GLY A 49 22.62 -2.52 -15.63
C GLY A 49 22.26 -2.87 -17.07
N THR A 50 21.18 -3.63 -17.29
CA THR A 50 20.57 -3.86 -18.61
C THR A 50 19.40 -2.92 -18.91
N GLY A 51 19.05 -2.04 -17.96
CA GLY A 51 17.97 -1.05 -18.09
C GLY A 51 17.24 -0.80 -16.77
N PHE A 52 16.17 0.01 -16.85
CA PHE A 52 15.29 0.26 -15.71
C PHE A 52 14.16 -0.76 -15.66
N SER A 53 14.00 -1.42 -14.51
CA SER A 53 12.89 -2.32 -14.23
C SER A 53 11.88 -1.64 -13.32
N PRO A 54 10.59 -1.53 -13.71
CA PRO A 54 9.56 -0.97 -12.86
C PRO A 54 9.18 -1.95 -11.75
N PHE A 55 9.00 -1.42 -10.53
CA PHE A 55 8.45 -2.11 -9.38
C PHE A 55 7.16 -1.42 -8.98
N VAL A 56 6.04 -2.12 -9.18
CA VAL A 56 4.71 -1.64 -8.83
C VAL A 56 4.30 -2.29 -7.51
N VAL A 57 3.74 -1.50 -6.60
CA VAL A 57 3.29 -2.00 -5.31
C VAL A 57 2.23 -3.09 -5.54
N GLY A 58 2.42 -4.25 -4.90
CA GLY A 58 1.51 -5.40 -4.99
C GLY A 58 1.58 -6.17 -6.32
N ASP A 59 2.55 -5.89 -7.18
CA ASP A 59 2.76 -6.66 -8.41
C ASP A 59 3.44 -8.01 -8.12
N THR A 60 2.65 -9.08 -8.20
CA THR A 60 3.10 -10.48 -8.07
C THR A 60 3.16 -11.21 -9.41
N SER A 61 2.92 -10.51 -10.53
CA SER A 61 2.81 -11.13 -11.86
C SER A 61 4.13 -11.67 -12.43
N LYS A 62 5.26 -11.34 -11.79
CA LYS A 62 6.59 -11.77 -12.23
C LYS A 62 6.90 -13.15 -11.65
N ASP A 63 7.36 -14.06 -12.50
CA ASP A 63 7.74 -15.45 -12.11
C ASP A 63 8.77 -15.51 -10.96
N ASN A 64 9.60 -14.48 -10.82
CA ASN A 64 10.64 -14.39 -9.77
C ASN A 64 10.18 -13.58 -8.54
N SER A 65 8.90 -13.23 -8.43
CA SER A 65 8.39 -12.41 -7.33
C SER A 65 8.59 -13.11 -5.99
N ASN A 66 8.36 -14.41 -5.92
CA ASN A 66 8.52 -15.20 -4.70
C ASN A 66 9.97 -15.17 -4.17
N ASP A 67 10.95 -15.39 -5.04
CA ASP A 67 12.38 -15.37 -4.67
C ASP A 67 12.81 -13.97 -4.19
N LEU A 68 12.27 -12.91 -4.81
CA LEU A 68 12.50 -11.54 -4.39
C LEU A 68 11.94 -11.26 -2.99
N TYR A 69 10.72 -11.71 -2.70
CA TYR A 69 10.12 -11.53 -1.37
C TYR A 69 10.87 -12.30 -0.28
N ILE A 70 11.32 -13.52 -0.56
CA ILE A 70 12.17 -14.30 0.36
C ILE A 70 13.49 -13.55 0.65
N LEU A 71 14.11 -12.96 -0.39
CA LEU A 71 15.32 -12.15 -0.21
C LEU A 71 15.07 -10.90 0.64
N LEU A 72 13.96 -10.19 0.40
CA LEU A 72 13.57 -9.00 1.15
C LEU A 72 13.28 -9.31 2.62
N GLU A 73 12.66 -10.46 2.90
CA GLU A 73 12.42 -10.95 4.26
C GLU A 73 13.75 -11.23 4.98
N GLY A 74 14.67 -11.97 4.33
CA GLY A 74 15.99 -12.23 4.90
C GLY A 74 16.81 -10.95 5.15
N LEU A 75 16.72 -9.96 4.26
CA LEU A 75 17.34 -8.64 4.47
C LEU A 75 16.72 -7.91 5.67
N THR A 76 15.40 -8.00 5.83
CA THR A 76 14.68 -7.39 6.95
C THR A 76 15.14 -7.99 8.29
N ASP A 77 15.35 -9.30 8.34
CA ASP A 77 15.84 -9.96 9.55
C ASP A 77 17.29 -9.60 9.86
N LEU A 78 18.16 -9.53 8.86
CA LEU A 78 19.54 -9.03 9.03
C LEU A 78 19.57 -7.59 9.57
N MET A 79 18.64 -6.74 9.12
CA MET A 79 18.53 -5.38 9.62
C MET A 79 18.11 -5.38 11.10
N LYS A 80 17.12 -6.19 11.49
CA LYS A 80 16.70 -6.34 12.90
C LYS A 80 17.86 -6.79 13.78
N ASP A 81 18.63 -7.80 13.34
CA ASP A 81 19.81 -8.31 14.05
C ASP A 81 20.90 -7.23 14.21
N ALA A 82 21.02 -6.32 13.25
CA ALA A 82 21.92 -5.17 13.30
C ALA A 82 21.40 -4.02 14.21
N GLY A 83 20.26 -4.20 14.88
CA GLY A 83 19.66 -3.22 15.78
C GLY A 83 18.75 -2.21 15.07
N TYR A 84 18.33 -2.47 13.84
CA TYR A 84 17.27 -1.69 13.20
C TYR A 84 15.95 -1.95 13.92
N VAL A 85 15.49 -0.96 14.68
CA VAL A 85 14.14 -0.94 15.23
C VAL A 85 13.24 -0.39 14.13
N ALA A 86 12.44 -1.26 13.52
CA ALA A 86 11.33 -0.81 12.68
C ALA A 86 10.50 0.16 13.53
N GLY A 87 10.15 1.33 12.98
CA GLY A 87 9.37 2.31 13.71
C GLY A 87 8.00 1.75 14.07
N GLU A 88 7.88 1.11 15.23
CA GLU A 88 6.61 0.77 15.85
C GLU A 88 6.02 2.06 16.42
N ASN A 89 5.33 2.78 15.54
CA ASN A 89 4.24 3.66 15.94
C ASN A 89 3.02 3.24 15.14
N PHE A 90 2.37 2.15 15.53
CA PHE A 90 0.92 2.10 15.81
C PHE A 90 0.66 0.90 16.74
N SER A 91 0.14 1.23 17.91
CA SER A 91 -0.11 0.34 19.06
C SER A 91 -0.98 -0.87 18.71
N SER A 92 -0.50 -2.02 19.14
CA SER A 92 -1.16 -3.29 19.50
C SER A 92 -2.70 -3.41 19.38
N GLU A 93 -3.09 -4.55 18.79
CA GLU A 93 -4.29 -5.35 19.08
C GLU A 93 -5.64 -4.66 18.86
N ASP A 94 -6.06 -4.57 17.59
CA ASP A 94 -7.42 -4.94 17.17
C ASP A 94 -7.43 -5.13 15.63
N GLU A 95 -7.79 -6.33 15.20
CA GLU A 95 -8.08 -6.74 13.81
C GLU A 95 -7.01 -6.45 12.73
N VAL A 96 -6.31 -7.52 12.34
CA VAL A 96 -5.60 -7.62 11.06
C VAL A 96 -6.64 -7.55 9.92
N LEU A 97 -7.09 -6.35 9.59
CA LEU A 97 -7.89 -6.08 8.39
C LEU A 97 -7.03 -5.28 7.41
N GLU A 98 -6.39 -6.03 6.51
CA GLU A 98 -6.08 -5.60 5.14
C GLU A 98 -5.21 -4.33 4.96
N GLU A 99 -4.17 -4.12 5.77
CA GLU A 99 -3.24 -3.00 5.50
C GLU A 99 -2.37 -3.17 4.25
N ILE A 100 -2.44 -4.32 3.54
CA ILE A 100 -1.74 -4.52 2.25
C ILE A 100 -2.66 -4.30 1.03
N GLU A 101 -3.95 -3.96 1.19
CA GLU A 101 -4.81 -3.57 0.06
C GLU A 101 -4.87 -2.06 -0.22
N CYS A 102 -4.23 -1.23 0.62
CA CYS A 102 -4.29 0.23 0.49
C CYS A 102 -3.68 0.81 -0.80
N CYS A 103 -3.02 0.00 -1.63
CA CYS A 103 -2.50 0.41 -2.94
C CYS A 103 -3.26 -0.15 -4.15
N ASN A 104 -4.23 -1.06 -3.97
CA ASN A 104 -4.92 -1.74 -5.07
C ASN A 104 -6.45 -1.51 -5.13
N MET A 105 -6.98 -0.53 -4.40
CA MET A 105 -8.39 -0.15 -4.48
C MET A 105 -8.59 1.32 -4.86
#